data_AF-A0A8H8MNS3-F1
#
_entry.id   AF-A0A8H8MNS3-F1
#
_cell.length_a   1.000
_cell.length_b   1.000
_cell.length_c   1.000
_cell.angle_alpha   90.00
_cell.angle_beta   90.00
_cell.angle_gamma   90.00
#
_symmetry.space_group_name_H-M   'P 1'
#
loop_
_entity.id
_entity.type
_entity.pdbx_description
1 polymer ?
#
loop_
_entity_poly.entity_id
_entity_poly.type
_entity_poly.pdbx_seq_one_letter_code
_entity_poly.pdbx_strand_id
1 'polypeptide(L)'
;MSNKAHQYALRGTGTKYVRLVPAPLDICLDARVMGNEGRFVRCGCWPNAVVQPFIPVEGAIKDDDDDEAEARFGVFALRDLELGEEIVLGWEWSVKHVVHKLVQGPQLEPLPEDEGVLNNPDTKRLGTSQISYDPYP
;
A
#
# COMPACT_ATOMS: atom_id res chain seq x y z
N MET A 1 -0.87 10.77 18.71
CA MET A 1 -0.67 9.38 19.18
C MET A 1 -0.94 8.44 18.01
N SER A 2 0.04 7.63 17.58
CA SER A 2 -0.19 6.60 16.55
C SER A 2 -0.92 5.42 17.18
N ASN A 3 -2.09 5.03 16.65
CA ASN A 3 -2.78 3.82 17.07
C ASN A 3 -1.88 2.60 16.81
N LYS A 4 -1.57 1.81 17.85
CA LYS A 4 -0.68 0.63 17.77
C LYS A 4 -1.15 -0.41 16.76
N ALA A 5 -2.45 -0.51 16.53
CA ALA A 5 -3.03 -1.50 15.64
C ALA A 5 -2.72 -1.23 14.16
N HIS A 6 -2.52 0.04 13.77
CA HIS A 6 -2.49 0.41 12.35
C HIS A 6 -1.15 1.00 11.87
N GLN A 7 -0.36 1.62 12.75
CA GLN A 7 1.01 2.11 12.46
C GLN A 7 1.19 2.86 11.12
N TYR A 8 0.13 3.49 10.58
CA TYR A 8 0.15 4.15 9.27
C TYR A 8 1.23 5.23 9.18
N ALA A 9 1.48 5.94 10.28
CA ALA A 9 2.52 6.97 10.35
C ALA A 9 3.94 6.40 10.18
N LEU A 10 4.18 5.16 10.63
CA LEU A 10 5.48 4.50 10.49
C LEU A 10 5.63 3.86 9.10
N ARG A 11 4.58 3.19 8.61
CA ARG A 11 4.61 2.51 7.31
C ARG A 11 4.50 3.45 6.12
N GLY A 12 3.82 4.58 6.28
CA GLY A 12 3.51 5.49 5.19
C GLY A 12 2.56 4.93 4.13
N THR A 13 1.91 3.79 4.37
CA THR A 13 0.97 3.12 3.47
C THR A 13 -0.09 2.36 4.30
N GLY A 14 -1.17 1.94 3.65
CA GLY A 14 -2.20 1.08 4.24
C GLY A 14 -1.65 -0.23 4.82
N THR A 15 -2.37 -0.79 5.79
CA THR A 15 -2.10 -2.14 6.31
C THR A 15 -2.87 -3.17 5.47
N LYS A 16 -2.69 -4.47 5.74
CA LYS A 16 -3.42 -5.52 5.00
C LYS A 16 -4.93 -5.23 5.01
N TYR A 17 -5.54 -5.36 3.83
CA TYR A 17 -6.98 -5.14 3.57
C TYR A 17 -7.46 -3.69 3.75
N VAL A 18 -6.55 -2.74 3.93
CA VAL A 18 -6.90 -1.32 4.05
C VAL A 18 -6.32 -0.56 2.86
N ARG A 19 -7.18 0.20 2.18
CA ARG A 19 -6.80 1.08 1.07
C ARG A 19 -6.88 2.54 1.46
N LEU A 20 -5.85 3.30 1.14
CA LEU A 20 -5.81 4.75 1.29
C LEU A 20 -6.12 5.38 -0.07
N VAL A 21 -7.25 6.08 -0.17
CA VAL A 21 -7.62 6.83 -1.37
C VAL A 21 -7.22 8.28 -1.14
N PRO A 22 -6.21 8.80 -1.86
CA PRO A 22 -5.72 10.15 -1.64
C PRO A 22 -6.73 11.22 -2.11
N ALA A 23 -6.36 12.48 -1.92
CA ALA A 23 -7.10 13.64 -2.41
C ALA A 23 -7.61 13.45 -3.86
N PRO A 24 -8.83 13.93 -4.16
CA PRO A 24 -9.65 14.84 -3.35
C PRO A 24 -10.55 14.16 -2.32
N LEU A 25 -10.65 12.82 -2.31
CA LEU A 25 -11.57 12.12 -1.40
C LEU A 25 -11.01 11.99 0.02
N ASP A 26 -9.70 11.78 0.17
CA ASP A 26 -9.02 11.60 1.46
C ASP A 26 -9.72 10.58 2.39
N ILE A 27 -10.16 9.46 1.81
CA ILE A 27 -10.86 8.40 2.53
C ILE A 27 -10.00 7.13 2.68
N CYS A 28 -10.44 6.25 3.56
CA CYS A 28 -9.83 4.95 3.82
C CYS A 28 -10.88 3.85 3.64
N LEU A 29 -10.62 2.90 2.73
CA LEU A 29 -11.46 1.71 2.57
C LEU A 29 -10.91 0.61 3.47
N ASP A 30 -11.65 0.26 4.52
CA ASP A 30 -11.24 -0.74 5.51
C ASP A 30 -12.02 -2.04 5.32
N ALA A 31 -11.37 -3.01 4.67
CA ALA A 31 -11.95 -4.32 4.41
C ALA A 31 -11.40 -5.40 5.37
N ARG A 32 -11.08 -5.07 6.63
CA ARG A 32 -10.54 -6.09 7.57
C ARG A 32 -11.60 -6.99 8.16
N VAL A 33 -12.77 -6.43 8.48
CA VAL A 33 -13.91 -7.18 9.04
C VAL A 33 -14.89 -7.57 7.94
N MET A 34 -15.29 -6.60 7.10
CA MET A 34 -16.30 -6.77 6.06
C MET A 34 -15.79 -6.22 4.73
N GLY A 35 -16.15 -6.87 3.60
CA GLY A 35 -15.64 -6.56 2.27
C GLY A 35 -15.62 -7.80 1.37
N ASN A 36 -15.06 -7.70 0.17
CA ASN A 36 -15.04 -8.76 -0.84
C ASN A 36 -13.61 -9.17 -1.22
N GLU A 37 -13.47 -9.94 -2.31
CA GLU A 37 -12.20 -10.40 -2.87
C GLU A 37 -11.23 -9.28 -3.23
N GLY A 38 -11.73 -8.06 -3.50
CA GLY A 38 -10.91 -6.88 -3.77
C GLY A 38 -9.91 -6.55 -2.66
N ARG A 39 -10.14 -7.03 -1.43
CA ARG A 39 -9.19 -6.88 -0.32
C ARG A 39 -7.85 -7.60 -0.55
N PHE A 40 -7.85 -8.66 -1.35
CA PHE A 40 -6.67 -9.52 -1.57
C PHE A 40 -5.73 -9.04 -2.68
N VAL A 41 -6.16 -8.06 -3.49
CA VAL A 41 -5.30 -7.43 -4.50
C VAL A 41 -4.02 -6.92 -3.82
N ARG A 42 -2.83 -7.10 -4.39
CA ARG A 42 -1.56 -6.71 -3.74
C ARG A 42 -1.08 -5.34 -4.22
N CYS A 43 -0.20 -4.71 -3.45
CA CYS A 43 0.56 -3.55 -3.92
C CYS A 43 1.93 -3.99 -4.44
N GLY A 44 2.41 -3.35 -5.50
CA GLY A 44 3.72 -3.61 -6.07
C GLY A 44 4.31 -2.39 -6.78
N CYS A 45 5.59 -2.50 -7.16
CA CYS A 45 6.31 -1.43 -7.86
C CYS A 45 5.97 -1.36 -9.35
N TRP A 46 5.32 -2.39 -9.90
CA TRP A 46 4.88 -2.49 -11.29
C TRP A 46 3.35 -2.67 -11.35
N PRO A 47 2.59 -1.62 -11.03
CA PRO A 47 1.13 -1.72 -10.98
C PRO A 47 0.54 -1.91 -12.38
N ASN A 48 -0.47 -2.77 -12.47
CA ASN A 48 -1.28 -2.99 -13.67
C ASN A 48 -2.77 -2.64 -13.46
N ALA A 49 -3.12 -2.18 -12.26
CA ALA A 49 -4.47 -1.74 -11.93
C ALA A 49 -4.48 -0.53 -10.94
N VAL A 50 -5.64 0.11 -10.80
CA VAL A 50 -5.90 1.24 -9.90
C VAL A 50 -7.26 1.10 -9.22
N VAL A 51 -7.39 1.59 -7.98
CA VAL A 51 -8.70 1.73 -7.31
C VAL A 51 -9.28 3.10 -7.65
N GLN A 52 -10.51 3.14 -8.16
CA GLN A 52 -11.20 4.39 -8.45
C GLN A 52 -12.65 4.39 -7.95
N PRO A 53 -13.16 5.54 -7.48
CA PRO A 53 -14.58 5.73 -7.25
C PRO A 53 -15.34 5.72 -8.58
N PHE A 54 -16.53 5.14 -8.61
CA PHE A 54 -17.46 5.21 -9.73
C PHE A 54 -18.90 5.24 -9.21
N ILE A 55 -19.80 5.84 -9.98
CA ILE A 55 -21.23 5.81 -9.71
C ILE A 55 -21.84 4.83 -10.71
N PRO A 56 -22.46 3.72 -10.25
CA PRO A 56 -23.15 2.80 -11.15
C PRO A 56 -24.27 3.53 -11.90
N VAL A 57 -24.45 3.19 -13.17
CA VAL A 57 -25.65 3.60 -13.91
C VAL A 57 -26.83 2.78 -13.40
N GLU A 58 -28.01 3.40 -13.32
CA GLU A 58 -29.25 2.75 -12.90
C GLU A 58 -29.45 1.41 -13.64
N GLY A 59 -29.72 0.35 -12.89
CA GLY A 59 -29.90 -1.01 -13.41
C GLY A 59 -28.63 -1.77 -13.81
N ALA A 60 -27.43 -1.16 -13.74
CA ALA A 60 -26.17 -1.86 -14.03
C ALA A 60 -25.75 -2.82 -12.92
N ILE A 61 -26.15 -2.54 -11.68
CA ILE A 61 -25.94 -3.43 -10.54
C ILE A 61 -27.30 -3.68 -9.89
N LYS A 62 -27.64 -4.96 -9.73
CA LYS A 62 -28.89 -5.39 -9.10
C LYS A 62 -28.63 -5.55 -7.61
N ASP A 63 -28.76 -4.46 -6.86
CA ASP A 63 -28.94 -4.56 -5.41
C ASP A 63 -30.43 -4.41 -5.11
N ASP A 64 -30.95 -5.24 -4.21
CA ASP A 64 -32.39 -5.40 -3.95
C ASP A 64 -33.01 -4.25 -3.15
N ASP A 65 -32.23 -3.30 -2.67
CA ASP A 65 -32.67 -2.18 -1.84
C ASP A 65 -31.85 -0.91 -2.17
N ASP A 66 -32.52 0.24 -2.20
CA ASP A 66 -32.05 1.62 -2.49
C ASP A 66 -31.93 2.06 -3.97
N ASP A 67 -32.91 2.87 -4.38
CA ASP A 67 -32.94 3.67 -5.62
C ASP A 67 -31.98 4.88 -5.60
N GLU A 68 -31.12 5.00 -4.57
CA GLU A 68 -30.17 6.13 -4.45
C GLU A 68 -28.78 5.78 -4.98
N ALA A 69 -28.22 6.66 -5.80
CA ALA A 69 -26.93 6.43 -6.46
C ALA A 69 -25.77 6.43 -5.44
N GLU A 70 -25.33 5.24 -5.01
CA GLU A 70 -24.19 5.08 -4.11
C GLU A 70 -22.85 5.08 -4.87
N ALA A 71 -21.90 5.91 -4.43
CA ALA A 71 -20.54 5.88 -4.95
C ALA A 71 -19.82 4.61 -4.49
N ARG A 72 -19.34 3.82 -5.45
CA ARG A 72 -18.63 2.56 -5.22
C ARG A 72 -17.17 2.67 -5.61
N PHE A 73 -16.37 1.70 -5.17
CA PHE A 73 -14.96 1.61 -5.54
C PHE A 73 -14.71 0.36 -6.36
N GLY A 74 -14.08 0.55 -7.52
CA GLY A 74 -13.74 -0.51 -8.45
C GLY A 74 -12.23 -0.60 -8.62
N VAL A 75 -11.75 -1.80 -8.97
CA VAL A 75 -10.38 -2.02 -9.44
C VAL A 75 -10.41 -2.00 -10.97
N PHE A 76 -9.71 -1.03 -11.55
CA PHE A 76 -9.66 -0.82 -13.00
C PHE A 76 -8.27 -1.17 -13.51
N ALA A 77 -8.21 -1.93 -14.61
CA ALA A 77 -6.95 -2.24 -15.25
C ALA A 77 -6.36 -1.00 -15.95
N LEU A 78 -5.04 -0.83 -15.86
CA LEU A 78 -4.30 0.24 -16.54
C LEU A 78 -3.87 -0.15 -17.96
N ARG A 79 -3.95 -1.45 -18.27
CA ARG A 79 -3.68 -2.07 -19.56
C ARG A 79 -4.43 -3.40 -19.63
N ASP A 80 -4.41 -4.05 -20.78
CA ASP A 80 -4.90 -5.42 -20.91
C ASP A 80 -4.10 -6.39 -20.03
N LEU A 81 -4.78 -7.36 -19.44
CA LEU A 81 -4.23 -8.39 -18.56
C LEU A 81 -4.43 -9.78 -19.17
N GLU A 82 -3.44 -10.64 -19.04
CA GLU A 82 -3.55 -12.03 -19.47
C GLU A 82 -4.29 -12.90 -18.44
N LEU A 83 -4.86 -14.02 -18.88
CA LEU A 83 -5.50 -14.97 -17.97
C LEU A 83 -4.46 -15.54 -16.99
N GLY A 84 -4.76 -15.43 -15.70
CA GLY A 84 -3.85 -15.87 -14.63
C GLY A 84 -2.78 -14.84 -14.27
N GLU A 85 -2.73 -13.70 -14.99
CA GLU A 85 -1.93 -12.56 -14.55
C GLU A 85 -2.50 -12.01 -13.25
N GLU A 86 -1.62 -11.71 -12.31
CA GLU A 86 -2.02 -11.14 -11.03
C GLU A 86 -2.36 -9.66 -11.14
N ILE A 87 -3.45 -9.25 -10.52
CA ILE A 87 -3.81 -7.84 -10.37
C ILE A 87 -2.95 -7.19 -9.29
N VAL A 88 -2.23 -6.14 -9.65
CA VAL A 88 -1.29 -5.41 -8.79
C VAL A 88 -1.60 -3.92 -8.80
N LEU A 89 -1.88 -3.37 -7.63
CA LEU A 89 -2.08 -1.94 -7.40
C LEU A 89 -0.75 -1.24 -7.11
N GLY A 90 -0.74 0.08 -7.28
CA GLY A 90 0.37 0.90 -6.81
C GLY A 90 0.47 0.88 -5.28
N TRP A 91 1.66 1.15 -4.77
CA TRP A 91 1.80 1.48 -3.35
C TRP A 91 1.11 2.81 -3.06
N GLU A 92 0.15 2.80 -2.15
CA GLU A 92 -0.62 3.97 -1.71
C GLU A 92 0.19 4.75 -0.67
N TRP A 93 1.36 5.21 -1.09
CA TRP A 93 2.23 6.02 -0.25
C TRP A 93 1.50 7.29 0.18
N SER A 94 1.54 7.57 1.47
CA SER A 94 1.07 8.83 2.03
C SER A 94 1.79 9.98 1.34
N VAL A 95 1.07 11.05 0.99
CA VAL A 95 1.61 12.21 0.28
C VAL A 95 2.83 12.86 0.92
N LYS A 96 3.03 12.68 2.25
CA LYS A 96 4.19 13.19 2.99
C LYS A 96 5.29 12.14 3.22
N HIS A 97 5.17 10.96 2.61
CA HIS A 97 6.12 9.88 2.80
C HIS A 97 7.48 10.18 2.16
N VAL A 98 8.56 9.74 2.81
CA VAL A 98 9.94 10.03 2.37
C VAL A 98 10.27 9.46 0.99
N VAL A 99 9.58 8.41 0.56
CA VAL A 99 9.77 7.79 -0.76
C VAL A 99 9.60 8.79 -1.90
N HIS A 100 8.73 9.79 -1.76
CA HIS A 100 8.54 10.82 -2.78
C HIS A 100 9.80 11.66 -2.98
N LYS A 101 10.66 11.80 -1.96
CA LYS A 101 11.97 12.48 -2.08
C LYS A 101 13.00 11.63 -2.81
N LEU A 102 12.91 10.30 -2.73
CA LEU A 102 13.82 9.37 -3.40
C LEU A 102 13.55 9.28 -4.90
N VAL A 103 12.27 9.31 -5.29
CA VAL A 103 11.84 9.23 -6.70
C VAL A 103 12.09 10.55 -7.44
N GLN A 104 12.08 11.68 -6.73
CA GLN A 104 12.26 13.02 -7.31
C GLN A 104 13.71 13.53 -7.25
N GLY A 105 14.61 12.79 -6.59
CA GLY A 105 16.03 13.12 -6.54
C GLY A 105 16.75 12.76 -7.86
N PRO A 106 17.96 13.30 -8.11
CA PRO A 106 18.81 12.76 -9.16
C PRO A 106 18.95 11.25 -8.95
N GLN A 107 18.85 10.49 -10.05
CA GLN A 107 18.86 9.03 -10.06
C GLN A 107 19.94 8.53 -9.09
N LEU A 108 19.50 7.85 -8.02
CA LEU A 108 20.42 7.27 -7.05
C LEU A 108 21.39 6.42 -7.87
N GLU A 109 22.66 6.85 -7.90
CA GLU A 109 23.74 6.10 -8.52
C GLU A 109 23.63 4.65 -8.01
N PRO A 110 23.82 3.63 -8.88
CA PRO A 110 23.84 2.25 -8.44
C PRO A 110 24.73 2.13 -7.21
N LEU A 111 24.20 1.51 -6.15
CA LEU A 111 25.01 1.27 -4.96
C LEU A 111 26.30 0.57 -5.41
N PRO A 112 27.47 1.04 -4.98
CA PRO A 112 28.73 0.35 -5.27
C PRO A 112 28.56 -1.13 -4.91
N GLU A 113 28.98 -2.04 -5.80
CA GLU A 113 28.93 -3.46 -5.52
C GLU A 113 29.72 -3.74 -4.23
N ASP A 114 29.01 -4.20 -3.22
CA ASP A 114 29.46 -4.22 -1.83
C ASP A 114 30.46 -5.35 -1.55
N GLU A 115 31.75 -5.11 -1.81
CA GLU A 115 32.83 -5.89 -1.16
C GLU A 115 33.31 -5.23 0.15
N GLY A 116 32.83 -4.02 0.47
CA GLY A 116 33.40 -3.18 1.54
C GLY A 116 32.51 -2.92 2.76
N VAL A 117 31.18 -2.92 2.64
CA VAL A 117 30.30 -2.39 3.72
C VAL A 117 30.23 -3.30 4.95
N LEU A 118 30.43 -4.61 4.81
CA LEU A 118 30.53 -5.54 5.95
C LEU A 118 31.85 -5.39 6.74
N ASN A 119 32.86 -4.74 6.16
CA ASN A 119 34.20 -4.60 6.74
C ASN A 119 34.46 -3.22 7.37
N ASN A 120 33.50 -2.28 7.27
CA ASN A 120 33.64 -0.98 7.90
C ASN A 120 33.41 -1.09 9.43
N PRO A 121 34.41 -0.74 10.28
CA PRO A 121 34.26 -0.79 11.74
C PRO A 121 33.23 0.22 12.27
N ASP A 122 32.89 1.27 11.51
CA ASP A 122 31.94 2.31 11.93
C ASP A 122 30.48 1.91 11.74
N THR A 123 30.16 1.03 10.77
CA THR A 123 28.81 0.48 10.59
C THR A 123 28.48 -0.63 11.61
N LYS A 124 29.50 -1.23 12.25
CA LYS A 124 29.28 -2.22 13.32
C LYS A 124 28.63 -1.64 14.59
N ARG A 125 28.68 -0.31 14.79
CA ARG A 125 28.17 0.33 16.02
C ARG A 125 26.66 0.57 16.04
N LEU A 126 25.96 0.35 14.92
CA LEU A 126 24.49 0.46 14.87
C LEU A 126 23.78 -0.91 14.97
N GLY A 127 24.53 -2.01 15.07
CA GLY A 127 24.01 -3.39 15.01
C GLY A 127 23.96 -4.18 16.32
N THR A 128 24.33 -3.60 17.48
CA THR A 128 24.34 -4.34 18.76
C THR A 128 23.79 -3.51 19.91
N SER A 129 22.51 -3.16 19.86
CA SER A 129 21.70 -3.14 21.09
C SER A 129 21.11 -4.54 21.25
N GLN A 130 21.73 -5.33 22.12
CA GLN A 130 21.24 -6.64 22.55
C GLN A 130 19.77 -6.51 22.98
N ILE A 131 18.86 -7.08 22.18
CA ILE A 131 17.52 -7.42 22.66
C ILE A 131 17.69 -8.79 23.31
N SER A 132 17.86 -8.81 24.63
CA SER A 132 17.74 -10.04 25.41
C SER A 132 16.30 -10.55 25.28
N TYR A 133 16.15 -11.70 24.63
CA TYR A 133 14.88 -12.42 24.58
C TYR A 133 14.76 -13.22 25.87
N ASP A 134 13.81 -12.87 26.74
CA ASP A 134 13.49 -13.61 27.96
C ASP A 134 12.27 -14.50 27.67
N PRO A 135 12.42 -15.84 27.56
CA PRO A 135 11.32 -16.71 27.17
C PRO A 135 10.46 -17.09 28.38
N TYR A 136 9.42 -16.28 28.60
CA TYR A 136 8.23 -16.52 29.44
C TYR A 136 8.42 -16.68 30.97
N PRO A 137 7.44 -16.19 31.78
CA PRO A 137 7.46 -16.34 33.24
C PRO A 137 7.18 -17.76 33.73
#